data_AF-A0A530B960-F1
#
_entry.id   AF-A0A530B960-F1
#
_cell.length_a   1.000
_cell.length_b   1.000
_cell.length_c   1.000
_cell.angle_alpha   90.00
_cell.angle_beta   90.00
_cell.angle_gamma   90.00
#
_symmetry.space_group_name_H-M   'P 1'
#
loop_
_entity.id
_entity.type
_entity.pdbx_description
1 polymer ?
#
loop_
_entity_poly.entity_id
_entity_poly.type
_entity_poly.pdbx_seq_one_letter_code
_entity_poly.pdbx_strand_id
1 'polypeptide(L)'
;TLATMPPGALLVLISRAHVVDFGALEMAVREGRIRAAMDVFSAEPVPSNDSVRTLQNAILSPHRGAAVKGGRHLIGRMIVKDLARMLGGEPPADLQRAQPDLVSYLVGVQPANDDNSVSMALNRGRETIR
;
A
#
# COMPACT_ATOMS: atom_id res chain seq x y z
N THR A 1 1.92 -8.14 14.97
CA THR A 1 1.57 -8.79 13.68
C THR A 1 2.76 -9.44 13.00
N LEU A 2 3.92 -8.77 12.88
CA LEU A 2 5.14 -9.43 12.36
C LEU A 2 5.73 -10.45 13.35
N ALA A 3 5.75 -10.13 14.65
CA ALA A 3 6.27 -11.01 15.71
C ALA A 3 5.50 -12.34 15.89
N THR A 4 4.26 -12.41 15.38
CA THR A 4 3.44 -13.63 15.43
C THR A 4 3.66 -14.55 14.23
N MET A 5 4.48 -14.14 13.26
CA MET A 5 4.81 -14.97 12.11
C MET A 5 5.76 -16.10 12.52
N PRO A 6 5.64 -17.29 11.92
CA PRO A 6 6.62 -18.36 12.12
C PRO A 6 8.04 -17.91 11.75
N PRO A 7 9.09 -18.39 12.46
CA PRO A 7 10.47 -18.16 12.05
C PRO A 7 10.71 -18.60 10.60
N GLY A 8 11.40 -17.76 9.83
CA GLY A 8 11.69 -17.99 8.42
C GLY A 8 10.52 -17.78 7.45
N ALA A 9 9.37 -17.29 7.92
CA ALA A 9 8.23 -16.98 7.05
C ALA A 9 8.60 -15.97 5.95
N LEU A 10 7.91 -16.05 4.80
CA LEU A 10 8.04 -15.09 3.70
C LEU A 10 6.86 -14.12 3.73
N LEU A 11 7.14 -12.83 3.92
CA LEU A 11 6.16 -11.77 3.72
C LEU A 11 6.26 -11.22 2.29
N VAL A 12 5.13 -11.18 1.58
CA VAL A 12 5.03 -10.55 0.26
C VAL A 12 4.22 -9.27 0.38
N LEU A 13 4.88 -8.12 0.20
CA LEU A 13 4.29 -6.79 0.34
C LEU A 13 4.22 -6.09 -1.02
N ILE A 14 3.06 -6.17 -1.67
CA ILE A 14 2.79 -5.62 -3.02
C ILE A 14 1.61 -4.64 -3.04
N SER A 15 1.00 -4.35 -1.89
CA SER A 15 -0.18 -3.48 -1.79
C SER A 15 0.22 -2.03 -1.50
N ARG A 16 0.55 -1.71 -0.24
CA ARG A 16 0.90 -0.37 0.25
C ARG A 16 1.85 -0.49 1.44
N ALA A 17 2.86 0.37 1.52
CA ALA A 17 3.85 0.28 2.59
C ALA A 17 3.26 0.52 4.00
N HIS A 18 2.26 1.40 4.14
CA HIS A 18 1.68 1.77 5.44
C HIS A 18 0.82 0.67 6.10
N VAL A 19 0.58 -0.46 5.43
CA VAL A 19 -0.15 -1.58 6.05
C VAL A 19 0.72 -2.34 7.07
N VAL A 20 2.01 -2.03 7.11
CA VAL A 20 2.98 -2.54 8.08
C VAL A 20 3.75 -1.38 8.69
N ASP A 21 4.24 -1.58 9.92
CA ASP A 21 5.36 -0.78 10.43
C ASP A 21 6.60 -1.17 9.62
N PHE A 22 7.06 -0.24 8.76
CA PHE A 22 8.14 -0.52 7.83
C PHE A 22 9.49 -0.67 8.55
N GLY A 23 9.73 0.09 9.63
CA GLY A 23 10.94 -0.04 10.43
C GLY A 23 11.01 -1.40 11.14
N ALA A 24 9.88 -1.86 11.70
CA ALA A 24 9.78 -3.19 12.29
C ALA A 24 9.98 -4.31 11.25
N LEU A 25 9.48 -4.12 10.02
CA LEU A 25 9.72 -5.04 8.91
C LEU A 25 11.20 -5.11 8.54
N GLU A 26 11.87 -3.97 8.36
CA GLU A 26 13.30 -3.92 8.04
C GLU A 26 14.14 -4.62 9.10
N MET A 27 13.88 -4.36 10.38
CA MET A 27 14.57 -5.04 11.48
C MET A 27 14.34 -6.55 11.43
N ALA A 28 13.09 -7.00 11.26
CA ALA A 28 12.77 -8.41 11.25
C ALA A 28 13.42 -9.19 10.10
N VAL A 29 13.59 -8.53 8.96
CA VAL A 29 14.30 -9.08 7.79
C VAL A 29 15.81 -9.06 8.00
N ARG A 30 16.35 -7.96 8.54
CA ARG A 30 17.78 -7.79 8.82
C ARG A 30 18.30 -8.83 9.82
N GLU A 31 17.50 -9.15 10.84
CA GLU A 31 17.80 -10.18 11.84
C GLU A 31 17.57 -11.62 11.32
N GLY A 32 17.03 -11.78 10.11
CA GLY A 32 16.74 -13.10 9.53
C GLY A 32 15.57 -13.84 10.17
N ARG A 33 14.75 -13.17 10.99
CA ARG A 33 13.54 -13.76 11.59
C ARG A 33 12.50 -14.09 10.51
N ILE A 34 12.38 -13.24 9.51
CA ILE A 34 11.52 -13.44 8.34
C ILE A 34 12.29 -13.07 7.06
N ARG A 35 11.76 -13.52 5.93
CA ARG A 35 12.15 -13.12 4.58
C ARG A 35 11.10 -12.16 4.01
N ALA A 36 11.49 -11.30 3.08
CA ALA A 36 10.56 -10.38 2.44
C ALA A 36 10.70 -10.35 0.92
N ALA A 37 9.58 -10.11 0.23
CA ALA A 37 9.55 -9.66 -1.15
C ALA A 37 8.67 -8.40 -1.20
N MET A 38 9.24 -7.26 -1.60
CA MET A 38 8.61 -5.95 -1.49
C MET A 38 8.61 -5.23 -2.83
N ASP A 39 7.46 -4.69 -3.22
CA ASP A 39 7.33 -3.77 -4.36
C ASP A 39 7.07 -2.32 -3.92
N VAL A 40 6.72 -2.11 -2.66
CA VAL A 40 6.35 -0.80 -2.11
C VAL A 40 7.22 -0.44 -0.91
N PHE A 41 7.50 0.85 -0.74
CA PHE A 41 8.42 1.37 0.29
C PHE A 41 7.81 2.56 1.03
N SER A 42 8.31 2.83 2.24
CA SER A 42 7.86 3.96 3.07
C SER A 42 8.12 5.32 2.41
N ALA A 43 9.21 5.43 1.64
CA ALA A 43 9.53 6.57 0.80
C ALA A 43 9.81 6.10 -0.64
N GLU A 44 9.21 6.77 -1.61
CA GLU A 44 9.33 6.42 -3.01
C GLU A 44 9.58 7.65 -3.89
N PRO A 45 10.64 7.64 -4.75
CA PRO A 45 11.61 6.57 -4.94
C PRO A 45 12.49 6.33 -3.70
N VAL A 46 12.91 5.08 -3.49
CA VAL A 46 13.81 4.73 -2.36
C VAL A 46 15.12 5.52 -2.48
N PRO A 47 15.55 6.28 -1.45
CA PRO A 47 16.82 7.00 -1.47
C PRO A 47 18.01 6.07 -1.74
N SER A 48 19.04 6.55 -2.44
CA SER A 48 20.20 5.71 -2.82
C SER A 48 21.00 5.19 -1.61
N ASN A 49 21.00 5.93 -0.51
CA ASN A 49 21.65 5.61 0.75
C ASN A 49 20.73 4.89 1.76
N ASP A 50 19.52 4.51 1.36
CA ASP A 50 18.57 3.86 2.25
C ASP A 50 19.03 2.45 2.66
N SER A 51 18.85 2.14 3.94
CA SER A 51 19.23 0.88 4.58
C SER A 51 18.54 -0.33 3.93
N VAL A 52 17.29 -0.16 3.46
CA VAL A 52 16.47 -1.21 2.86
C VAL A 52 17.14 -1.85 1.65
N ARG A 53 17.94 -1.06 0.91
CA ARG A 53 18.64 -1.50 -0.32
C ARG A 53 19.70 -2.58 -0.08
N THR A 54 20.13 -2.76 1.16
CA THR A 54 21.20 -3.69 1.54
C THR A 54 20.68 -4.92 2.30
N LEU A 55 19.37 -5.10 2.43
CA LEU A 55 18.78 -6.25 3.12
C LEU A 55 19.04 -7.54 2.35
N GLN A 56 19.83 -8.44 2.94
CA GLN A 56 20.20 -9.72 2.32
C GLN A 56 19.05 -10.74 2.25
N ASN A 57 18.07 -10.64 3.16
CA ASN A 57 16.90 -11.53 3.23
C ASN A 57 15.66 -10.95 2.53
N ALA A 58 15.86 -10.02 1.59
CA ALA A 58 14.79 -9.36 0.86
C ALA A 58 14.98 -9.42 -0.66
N ILE A 59 13.87 -9.58 -1.39
CA ILE A 59 13.77 -9.26 -2.81
C ILE A 59 13.06 -7.93 -2.95
N LEU A 60 13.67 -6.99 -3.66
CA LEU A 60 13.15 -5.63 -3.85
C LEU A 60 12.76 -5.42 -5.31
N SER A 61 11.54 -4.91 -5.54
CA SER A 61 11.03 -4.48 -6.83
C SER A 61 10.64 -3.00 -6.74
N PRO A 62 10.97 -2.15 -7.74
CA PRO A 62 10.72 -0.71 -7.65
C PRO A 62 9.27 -0.37 -8.07
N HIS A 63 8.30 -0.35 -7.15
CA HIS A 63 6.86 -0.02 -7.32
C HIS A 63 6.31 -0.18 -8.73
N ARG A 64 6.43 -1.42 -9.22
CA ARG A 64 6.12 -1.79 -10.61
C ARG A 64 5.38 -3.12 -10.70
N GLY A 65 4.87 -3.66 -9.60
CA GLY A 65 4.04 -4.86 -9.60
C GLY A 65 2.80 -4.72 -10.48
N ALA A 66 2.22 -3.53 -10.55
CA ALA A 66 1.11 -3.22 -11.45
C ALA A 66 1.55 -2.76 -12.87
N ALA A 67 2.84 -2.54 -13.10
CA ALA A 67 3.39 -1.98 -14.34
C ALA A 67 3.59 -3.04 -15.44
N VAL A 68 2.58 -3.87 -15.67
CA VAL A 68 2.60 -4.93 -16.68
C VAL A 68 2.36 -4.38 -18.11
N LYS A 69 2.87 -5.10 -19.11
CA LYS A 69 2.64 -4.77 -20.53
C LYS A 69 1.12 -4.71 -20.79
N GLY A 70 0.65 -3.61 -21.36
CA GLY A 70 -0.78 -3.42 -21.64
C GLY A 70 -1.63 -2.94 -20.45
N GLY A 71 -1.15 -3.05 -19.20
CA GLY A 71 -1.93 -2.66 -18.01
C GLY A 71 -2.33 -1.17 -18.01
N ARG A 72 -1.38 -0.28 -18.29
CA ARG A 72 -1.67 1.17 -18.43
C ARG A 72 -2.62 1.51 -19.57
N HIS A 73 -2.58 0.75 -20.67
CA HIS A 73 -3.49 0.95 -21.79
C HIS A 73 -4.93 0.56 -21.42
N LEU A 74 -5.12 -0.47 -20.60
CA LEU A 74 -6.44 -0.83 -20.09
C LEU A 74 -7.02 0.31 -19.25
N ILE A 75 -6.25 0.82 -18.28
CA ILE A 75 -6.67 1.95 -17.43
C ILE A 75 -6.99 3.17 -18.28
N GLY A 76 -6.13 3.52 -19.24
CA GLY A 76 -6.37 4.64 -20.15
C GLY A 76 -7.67 4.49 -20.96
N ARG A 77 -7.98 3.29 -21.46
CA ARG A 77 -9.26 3.03 -22.15
C ARG A 77 -10.46 3.23 -21.24
N MET A 78 -10.40 2.76 -20.01
CA MET A 78 -11.48 2.94 -19.02
C MET A 78 -11.72 4.44 -18.75
N ILE A 79 -10.64 5.21 -18.54
CA ILE A 79 -10.71 6.66 -18.32
C ILE A 79 -11.38 7.38 -19.51
N VAL A 80 -10.89 7.13 -20.73
CA VAL A 80 -11.40 7.80 -21.93
C VAL A 80 -12.88 7.45 -22.16
N LYS A 81 -13.25 6.18 -21.97
CA LYS A 81 -14.64 5.73 -22.13
C LYS A 81 -15.57 6.38 -21.10
N ASP A 82 -15.21 6.38 -19.83
CA ASP A 82 -16.04 7.00 -18.79
C ASP A 82 -16.16 8.51 -18.97
N LEU A 83 -15.08 9.19 -19.37
CA LEU A 83 -15.12 10.63 -19.68
C LEU A 83 -16.08 10.94 -20.84
N ALA A 84 -16.02 10.16 -21.93
CA ALA A 84 -16.93 10.34 -23.06
C ALA A 84 -18.40 10.16 -22.66
N ARG A 85 -18.70 9.18 -21.81
CA ARG A 85 -20.06 8.96 -21.26
C ARG A 85 -20.53 10.17 -20.46
N MET A 86 -19.69 10.65 -19.54
CA MET A 86 -20.00 11.82 -18.70
C MET A 86 -20.25 13.08 -19.54
N LEU A 87 -19.44 13.33 -20.57
CA LEU A 87 -19.63 14.46 -21.48
C LEU A 87 -20.92 14.34 -22.31
N GLY A 88 -21.42 13.12 -22.54
CA GLY A 88 -22.71 12.84 -23.18
C GLY A 88 -23.92 12.84 -22.24
N GLY A 89 -23.74 13.14 -20.95
CA GLY A 89 -24.81 13.09 -19.95
C GLY A 89 -25.14 11.69 -19.43
N GLU A 90 -24.32 10.69 -19.77
CA GLU A 90 -24.46 9.33 -19.28
C GLU A 90 -23.57 9.07 -18.05
N PRO A 91 -23.97 8.15 -17.15
CA PRO A 91 -23.14 7.78 -16.01
C PRO A 91 -21.88 6.99 -16.44
N PRO A 92 -20.76 7.11 -15.69
CA PRO A 92 -19.57 6.28 -15.89
C PRO A 92 -19.87 4.81 -15.56
N ALA A 93 -19.14 3.89 -16.21
CA ALA A 93 -19.42 2.46 -16.20
C ALA A 93 -18.20 1.58 -15.86
N ASP A 94 -16.98 2.01 -16.17
CA ASP A 94 -15.80 1.14 -16.07
C ASP A 94 -14.99 1.37 -14.79
N LEU A 95 -14.76 2.62 -14.39
CA LEU A 95 -14.01 2.95 -13.18
C LEU A 95 -14.89 2.86 -11.93
N GLN A 96 -14.25 2.53 -10.81
CA GLN A 96 -14.91 2.54 -9.51
C GLN A 96 -15.38 3.97 -9.20
N ARG A 97 -16.68 4.11 -8.88
CA ARG A 97 -17.23 5.39 -8.45
C ARG A 97 -16.67 5.78 -7.08
N ALA A 98 -16.27 7.04 -6.95
CA ALA A 98 -15.90 7.60 -5.67
C ALA A 98 -17.14 7.63 -4.76
N GLN A 99 -16.99 7.06 -3.56
CA GLN A 99 -17.98 7.17 -2.49
C GLN A 99 -17.41 8.13 -1.44
N PRO A 100 -18.05 9.27 -1.12
CA PRO A 100 -17.51 10.26 -0.20
C PRO A 100 -17.07 9.68 1.15
N ASP A 101 -17.84 8.75 1.71
CA ASP A 101 -17.50 8.10 2.99
C ASP A 101 -16.23 7.25 2.88
N LEU A 102 -16.10 6.48 1.80
CA LEU A 102 -14.91 5.67 1.53
C LEU A 102 -13.68 6.56 1.30
N VAL A 103 -13.83 7.65 0.55
CA VAL A 103 -12.74 8.61 0.32
C VAL A 103 -12.29 9.23 1.65
N SER A 104 -13.24 9.66 2.48
CA SER A 104 -12.94 10.23 3.81
C SER A 104 -12.21 9.23 4.70
N TYR A 105 -12.66 7.96 4.69
CA TYR A 105 -11.97 6.87 5.40
C TYR A 105 -10.53 6.68 4.88
N LEU A 106 -10.33 6.60 3.56
CA LEU A 106 -9.02 6.36 2.97
C LEU A 106 -8.03 7.51 3.18
N VAL A 107 -8.50 8.77 3.14
CA VAL A 107 -7.67 9.96 3.43
C VAL A 107 -7.24 10.01 4.89
N GLY A 108 -8.06 9.48 5.81
CA GLY A 108 -7.71 9.37 7.23
C GLY A 108 -6.59 8.38 7.57
N VAL A 109 -6.04 7.66 6.58
CA VAL A 109 -5.02 6.59 6.77
C VAL A 109 -3.57 7.11 6.59
N GLN A 110 -3.32 8.43 6.65
CA GLN A 110 -2.00 9.04 6.36
C GLN A 110 -1.01 9.10 7.57
N PRO A 111 0.30 9.31 7.33
CA PRO A 111 1.41 8.38 7.56
C PRO A 111 1.93 8.27 9.02
N ALA A 112 2.70 7.22 9.31
CA ALA A 112 3.25 6.88 10.63
C ALA A 112 4.29 7.86 11.22
N ASN A 113 4.51 9.04 10.62
CA ASN A 113 5.55 9.99 11.01
C ASN A 113 4.99 11.40 11.14
N ASP A 114 4.04 11.62 12.04
CA ASP A 114 3.84 12.95 12.63
C ASP A 114 3.78 12.78 14.15
N ASP A 115 4.77 13.37 14.80
CA ASP A 115 4.90 13.49 16.25
C ASP A 115 3.70 14.32 16.76
N ASN A 116 2.57 13.66 17.03
CA ASN A 116 1.47 14.28 17.73
C ASN A 116 0.71 13.24 18.55
N SER A 117 0.72 13.46 19.86
CA SER A 117 0.19 12.63 20.94
C SER A 117 -1.35 12.52 20.95
N VAL A 118 -2.01 12.59 19.80
CA VAL A 118 -3.47 12.60 19.66
C VAL A 118 -3.93 11.70 18.51
N SER A 119 -3.56 10.41 18.54
CA SER A 119 -4.22 9.40 17.67
C SER A 119 -4.29 7.99 18.29
N MET A 120 -4.12 7.88 19.61
CA MET A 120 -4.24 6.59 20.30
C MET A 120 -5.69 6.17 20.62
N ALA A 121 -6.69 6.98 20.27
CA ALA A 121 -8.07 6.77 20.69
C ALA A 121 -9.00 6.12 19.65
N LEU A 122 -8.67 6.10 18.36
CA LEU A 122 -9.65 5.70 17.32
C LEU A 122 -9.59 4.23 16.89
N ASN A 123 -8.62 3.44 17.37
CA ASN A 123 -8.45 2.05 16.94
C ASN A 123 -8.91 1.00 17.98
N ARG A 124 -9.66 1.40 19.01
CA ARG A 124 -10.35 0.48 19.92
C ARG A 124 -11.86 0.54 19.66
N GLY A 125 -12.33 -0.29 18.74
CA GLY A 125 -13.76 -0.36 18.48
C GLY A 125 -14.15 -1.24 17.31
N ARG A 126 -13.72 -2.51 17.31
CA ARG A 126 -14.56 -3.55 16.71
C ARG A 126 -15.83 -3.62 17.56
N GLU A 127 -17.00 -3.47 16.95
CA GLU A 127 -18.16 -4.31 17.27
C GLU A 127 -19.22 -4.23 16.16
N THR A 128 -19.52 -5.41 15.61
CA THR A 128 -20.79 -5.85 15.02
C THR A 128 -21.41 -5.04 13.87
N ILE A 129 -21.33 -5.59 12.64
CA ILE A 129 -22.41 -5.41 11.66
C ILE A 129 -22.80 -6.81 11.15
N ARG A 130 -24.06 -7.17 11.45
CA ARG A 130 -24.81 -8.27 10.86
C ARG A 130 -25.31 -7.88 9.47
#